data_AF-A0A923UXC6-F1
#
_entry.id   AF-A0A923UXC6-F1
#
_cell.length_a   1.000
_cell.length_b   1.000
_cell.length_c   1.000
_cell.angle_alpha   90.00
_cell.angle_beta   90.00
_cell.angle_gamma   90.00
#
_symmetry.space_group_name_H-M   'P 1'
#
loop_
_entity.id
_entity.type
_entity.pdbx_description
1 polymer ?
#
loop_
_entity_poly.entity_id
_entity_poly.type
_entity_poly.pdbx_seq_one_letter_code
_entity_poly.pdbx_strand_id
1 'polypeptide(L)' 'MNNLGRLIKNNYTNIAHLKDLTTLPPMTAERHAAIMRQRIAHRRMVEEAKELKSVSDPLFDSR' A
#
# COMPACT_ATOMS: atom_id res chain seq x y z
N MET A 1 -1.12 30.03 -39.64
CA MET A 1 -1.55 28.62 -39.62
C MET A 1 -1.40 28.08 -38.20
N ASN A 2 -2.49 28.09 -37.43
CA ASN A 2 -2.46 27.75 -35.99
C ASN A 2 -2.65 26.24 -35.79
N ASN A 3 -1.55 25.48 -35.91
CA ASN A 3 -1.55 24.02 -35.77
C ASN A 3 -1.61 23.53 -34.31
N LEU A 4 -1.50 24.42 -33.31
CA LEU A 4 -1.56 24.06 -31.89
C LEU A 4 -2.96 23.62 -31.43
N GLY A 5 -4.02 24.23 -31.98
CA GLY A 5 -5.40 23.94 -31.57
C GLY A 5 -5.89 22.55 -31.98
N ARG A 6 -5.24 21.91 -32.97
CA ARG A 6 -5.57 20.55 -33.42
C ARG A 6 -4.93 19.47 -32.55
N LEU A 7 -3.75 19.76 -31.96
CA LEU A 7 -3.04 18.81 -31.10
C LEU A 7 -3.73 18.65 -29.73
N ILE A 8 -4.23 19.74 -29.16
CA ILE A 8 -4.85 19.75 -27.81
C ILE A 8 -6.22 19.04 -27.80
N LYS A 9 -6.98 19.09 -28.89
CA LYS A 9 -8.31 18.44 -28.98
C LYS A 9 -8.26 16.92 -29.06
N ASN A 10 -7.12 16.33 -29.41
CA ASN A 10 -6.97 14.87 -29.58
C ASN A 10 -6.60 14.14 -28.28
N ASN A 11 -6.30 14.86 -27.19
CA ASN A 11 -5.88 14.24 -25.92
C ASN A 11 -7.05 13.87 -24.98
N TYR A 12 -8.27 14.36 -25.24
CA TYR A 12 -9.45 14.07 -24.42
C TYR A 12 -10.12 12.72 -24.73
N THR A 13 -9.70 12.04 -25.81
CA THR A 13 -10.15 10.69 -26.17
C THR A 13 -9.17 9.59 -25.74
N ASN A 14 -8.23 9.89 -24.85
CA ASN A 14 -7.35 8.89 -24.24
C ASN A 14 -8.08 8.21 -23.06
N ILE A 15 -9.15 7.48 -23.37
CA ILE A 15 -9.90 6.67 -22.41
C ILE A 15 -9.41 5.22 -22.58
N ALA A 16 -8.23 4.91 -22.04
CA ALA A 16 -7.90 3.51 -21.82
C ALA A 16 -8.78 3.00 -20.67
N HIS A 17 -9.63 2.01 -20.92
CA HIS A 17 -10.42 1.44 -19.82
C HIS A 17 -9.49 0.72 -18.86
N LEU A 18 -9.79 0.74 -17.56
CA LEU A 18 -8.94 0.09 -16.55
C LEU A 18 -8.64 -1.37 -16.90
N LYS A 19 -9.61 -2.09 -17.47
CA LYS A 19 -9.46 -3.45 -17.98
C LYS A 19 -8.41 -3.59 -19.10
N ASP A 20 -8.23 -2.55 -19.91
CA ASP A 20 -7.26 -2.52 -21.02
C ASP A 20 -5.85 -2.20 -20.50
N LEU A 21 -5.75 -1.57 -19.33
CA LEU A 21 -4.50 -1.25 -18.65
C LEU A 21 -4.03 -2.39 -17.71
N THR A 22 -4.95 -3.15 -17.14
CA THR A 22 -4.64 -4.23 -16.22
C THR A 22 -4.59 -5.57 -16.95
N THR A 23 -3.40 -6.09 -17.20
CA THR A 23 -3.20 -7.45 -17.74
C THR A 23 -2.94 -8.50 -16.65
N LEU A 24 -2.87 -8.07 -15.40
CA LEU A 24 -2.54 -8.93 -14.27
C LEU A 24 -3.82 -9.56 -13.67
N PRO A 25 -3.78 -10.86 -13.33
CA PRO A 25 -4.91 -11.48 -12.65
C PRO A 25 -5.13 -10.85 -11.27
N PRO A 26 -6.38 -10.82 -10.78
CA PRO A 26 -6.66 -10.37 -9.42
C PRO A 26 -5.88 -11.24 -8.41
N MET A 27 -5.49 -10.62 -7.29
CA MET A 27 -4.74 -11.29 -6.23
C MET A 27 -5.47 -12.54 -5.74
N THR A 28 -4.75 -13.67 -5.68
CA THR A 28 -5.33 -14.93 -5.16
C THR A 28 -5.55 -14.85 -3.65
N ALA A 29 -6.52 -15.63 -3.15
CA ALA A 29 -6.79 -15.73 -1.71
C ALA A 29 -5.55 -16.20 -0.92
N GLU A 30 -4.77 -17.11 -1.50
CA GLU A 30 -3.51 -17.59 -0.93
C GLU A 30 -2.47 -16.47 -0.80
N ARG A 31 -2.29 -15.67 -1.86
CA ARG A 31 -1.37 -14.53 -1.84
C ARG A 31 -1.81 -13.49 -0.81
N HIS A 32 -3.10 -13.22 -0.74
CA HIS A 32 -3.66 -12.33 0.29
C HIS A 32 -3.38 -12.85 1.70
N ALA A 33 -3.62 -14.15 1.96
CA ALA A 33 -3.34 -14.77 3.25
C ALA A 33 -1.85 -14.69 3.63
N ALA A 34 -0.94 -14.91 2.67
CA ALA A 34 0.50 -14.78 2.91
C ALA A 34 0.90 -13.35 3.32
N ILE A 35 0.37 -12.33 2.63
CA ILE A 35 0.60 -10.92 2.98
C ILE A 35 0.06 -10.62 4.38
N MET A 36 -1.13 -11.12 4.72
CA MET A 36 -1.70 -10.93 6.06
C MET A 36 -0.83 -11.56 7.15
N ARG A 37 -0.31 -12.78 6.95
CA ARG A 37 0.62 -13.41 7.90
C ARG A 37 1.87 -12.56 8.11
N GLN A 38 2.46 -12.03 7.04
CA GLN A 38 3.63 -11.15 7.13
C GLN A 38 3.33 -9.86 7.90
N ARG A 39 2.17 -9.24 7.65
CA ARG A 39 1.73 -8.03 8.38
C ARG A 39 1.53 -8.30 9.87
N ILE A 40 0.92 -9.44 10.21
CA ILE A 40 0.72 -9.84 11.59
C ILE A 40 2.06 -10.07 12.29
N ALA A 41 3.00 -10.76 11.64
CA ALA A 41 4.34 -10.99 12.19
C ALA A 41 5.07 -9.66 12.47
N HIS A 42 5.05 -8.73 11.52
CA HIS A 42 5.65 -7.42 11.69
C HIS A 42 5.01 -6.63 12.85
N ARG A 43 3.67 -6.63 12.94
CA ARG A 43 2.98 -5.98 14.08
C ARG A 43 3.37 -6.59 15.41
N ARG A 44 3.43 -7.92 15.52
CA ARG A 44 3.84 -8.60 16.76
C ARG A 44 5.24 -8.19 17.19
N MET A 45 6.20 -8.18 16.26
CA MET A 45 7.58 -7.76 16.53
C MET A 45 7.66 -6.32 17.07
N VAL A 46 6.88 -5.41 16.48
CA VAL A 46 6.86 -4.01 16.92
C VAL A 46 6.24 -3.86 18.31
N GLU A 47 5.14 -4.55 18.58
CA GLU A 47 4.51 -4.49 19.91
C GLU A 47 5.37 -5.15 20.99
N GLU A 48 6.00 -6.29 20.71
CA GLU A 48 6.95 -6.94 21.62
C GLU A 48 8.13 -6.01 21.95
N ALA A 49 8.69 -5.34 20.94
CA ALA A 49 9.76 -4.37 21.15
C ALA A 49 9.31 -3.16 22.00
N LYS A 50 8.07 -2.70 21.85
CA LYS A 50 7.50 -1.64 22.70
C LYS A 50 7.30 -2.11 24.14
N GLU A 51 6.78 -3.32 24.33
CA GLU A 51 6.59 -3.92 25.66
C GLU A 51 7.93 -4.02 26.39
N LEU A 52 8.95 -4.57 25.74
CA LEU A 52 10.31 -4.65 26.29
C LEU A 52 10.87 -3.29 26.67
N LYS A 53 10.66 -2.26 25.83
CA LYS A 53 11.07 -0.89 26.15
C LYS A 53 10.33 -0.34 27.37
N SER A 54 9.02 -0.58 27.46
CA SER A 54 8.20 -0.09 28.58
C SER A 54 8.57 -0.73 29.92
N VAL A 55 8.92 -2.02 29.92
CA VAL A 55 9.39 -2.75 31.12
C VAL A 55 10.79 -2.29 31.53
N SER A 56 11.62 -1.87 30.57
CA SER A 56 12.98 -1.40 30.85
C SER A 56 13.08 0.05 31.34
N ASP A 57 11.95 0.78 31.39
CA ASP A 57 11.92 2.20 31.75
C ASP A 57 11.57 2.36 33.25
N PRO A 58 12.55 2.59 34.15
CA PRO A 58 12.28 2.77 35.58
C PRO A 58 11.46 4.04 35.89
N LEU A 59 11.19 4.88 34.89
CA LEU A 59 10.38 6.09 35.03
C LEU A 59 8.89 5.79 35.24
N PHE A 60 8.41 4.58 34.95
CA PHE A 60 7.04 4.15 35.24
C PHE A 60 6.93 3.23 36.46
N ASP A 61 8.03 2.98 37.18
CA ASP A 61 8.09 2.18 38.41
C ASP A 61 7.75 3.01 39.67
N SER A 62 6.72 3.85 39.56
CA SER A 62 6.18 4.59 40.71
C SER A 62 4.65 4.65 40.63
N ARG A 63 4.00 3.51 40.88
CA ARG A 63 2.66 3.41 41.46
C ARG A 63 2.55 2.19 42.35
#